data_AF-A0A962XLW8-F1
#
_entry.id   AF-A0A962XLW8-F1
#
_cell.length_a   1.000
_cell.length_b   1.000
_cell.length_c   1.000
_cell.angle_alpha   90.00
_cell.angle_beta   90.00
_cell.angle_gamma   90.00
#
_symmetry.space_group_name_H-M   'P 1'
#
loop_
_entity.id
_entity.type
_entity.pdbx_description
1 polymer ?
#
loop_
_entity_poly.entity_id
_entity_poly.type
_entity_poly.pdbx_seq_one_letter_code
_entity_poly.pdbx_strand_id
1 'polypeptide(L)'
;MTQSIGGFIQQTAVCYLQRGYWFYVLGDIPKGKDPERIDQKLLEKYQIGLSKYQRYRRKKLGQASLQYIRYQNTFLLLSTKGEHLFFTEEQSKIQDARRHPLRVFGYSLTYRDNHALVSLDKETYRNLEAYFLEQALHRKADTLIHELRTLPYEPYTPVYRQLISIWKGMNERRQQAGFSPLPSSAVRRLRKIHSPFGKPSLEDEVEETSVKDEKEVNLTL
;
A
#
# COMPACT_ATOMS: atom_id res chain seq x y z
N MET A 1 -7.16 11.01 -7.91
CA MET A 1 -5.87 10.29 -8.05
C MET A 1 -5.12 10.40 -6.73
N THR A 2 -4.44 9.35 -6.29
CA THR A 2 -3.54 9.43 -5.14
C THR A 2 -2.14 9.83 -5.56
N GLN A 3 -1.47 10.70 -4.80
CA GLN A 3 -0.12 11.20 -5.15
C GLN A 3 1.03 10.29 -4.74
N SER A 4 0.80 9.38 -3.79
CA SER A 4 1.84 8.48 -3.28
C SER A 4 1.27 7.09 -2.99
N ILE A 5 2.16 6.09 -2.93
CA ILE A 5 1.82 4.74 -2.46
C ILE A 5 1.26 4.83 -1.04
N GLY A 6 1.92 5.57 -0.14
CA GLY A 6 1.46 5.77 1.24
C GLY A 6 0.04 6.33 1.32
N GLY A 7 -0.29 7.32 0.47
CA GLY A 7 -1.63 7.87 0.33
C GLY A 7 -2.66 6.85 -0.19
N PHE A 8 -2.28 6.04 -1.17
CA PHE A 8 -3.13 4.94 -1.68
C PHE A 8 -3.45 3.92 -0.59
N ILE A 9 -2.44 3.46 0.16
CA ILE A 9 -2.60 2.49 1.24
C ILE A 9 -3.43 3.09 2.38
N GLN A 10 -3.13 4.32 2.80
CA GLN A 10 -3.86 5.03 3.84
C GLN A 10 -5.34 5.17 3.49
N GLN A 11 -5.63 5.64 2.27
CA GLN A 11 -6.99 5.84 1.81
C GLN A 11 -7.75 4.50 1.76
N THR A 12 -7.12 3.45 1.24
CA THR A 12 -7.70 2.11 1.18
C THR A 12 -8.04 1.55 2.56
N ALA A 13 -7.05 1.51 3.46
CA ALA A 13 -7.22 0.89 4.76
C ALA A 13 -8.14 1.71 5.68
N VAL A 14 -7.85 3.01 5.83
CA VAL A 14 -8.47 3.86 6.86
C VAL A 14 -9.83 4.39 6.41
N CYS A 15 -9.98 4.76 5.13
CA CYS A 15 -11.21 5.40 4.66
C CYS A 15 -12.20 4.43 4.02
N TYR A 16 -11.75 3.30 3.49
CA TYR A 16 -12.62 2.38 2.74
C TYR A 16 -12.82 1.03 3.44
N LEU A 17 -11.78 0.23 3.63
CA LEU A 17 -11.90 -1.08 4.27
C LEU A 17 -12.53 -0.99 5.65
N GLN A 18 -12.09 -0.01 6.47
CA GLN A 18 -12.66 0.24 7.79
C GLN A 18 -14.15 0.62 7.75
N ARG A 19 -14.65 1.13 6.62
CA ARG A 19 -16.04 1.61 6.44
C ARG A 19 -16.94 0.63 5.67
N GLY A 20 -16.48 -0.59 5.42
CA GLY A 20 -17.30 -1.66 4.83
C GLY A 20 -17.16 -1.83 3.32
N TYR A 21 -16.18 -1.20 2.70
CA TYR A 21 -15.87 -1.39 1.28
C TYR A 21 -14.98 -2.63 1.09
N TRP A 22 -15.52 -3.82 1.34
CA TRP A 22 -14.73 -5.05 1.37
C TRP A 22 -14.55 -5.73 0.02
N PHE A 23 -15.45 -5.46 -0.93
CA PHE A 23 -15.39 -6.05 -2.26
C PHE A 23 -14.52 -5.19 -3.15
N TYR A 24 -13.57 -5.79 -3.86
CA TYR A 24 -12.64 -5.04 -4.66
C TYR A 24 -12.27 -5.71 -5.97
N VAL A 25 -11.84 -4.87 -6.92
CA VAL A 25 -11.13 -5.26 -8.14
C VAL A 25 -9.88 -4.40 -8.23
N LEU A 26 -8.72 -5.05 -8.23
CA LEU A 26 -7.44 -4.43 -8.50
C LEU A 26 -7.10 -4.64 -9.97
N GLY A 27 -6.61 -3.61 -10.65
CA GLY A 27 -6.20 -3.72 -12.04
C GLY A 27 -5.16 -2.70 -12.44
N ASP A 28 -4.57 -2.90 -13.62
CA ASP A 28 -3.58 -2.01 -14.20
C ASP A 28 -4.06 -1.46 -15.53
N ILE A 29 -3.81 -0.17 -15.75
CA ILE A 29 -4.07 0.52 -17.00
C ILE A 29 -2.91 0.20 -17.96
N PRO A 30 -3.18 -0.44 -19.12
CA PRO A 30 -2.14 -0.78 -20.09
C PRO A 30 -1.29 0.42 -20.50
N LYS A 31 0.01 0.18 -20.70
CA LYS A 31 0.94 1.18 -21.22
C LYS A 31 0.43 1.71 -22.57
N GLY A 32 0.38 3.03 -22.72
CA GLY A 32 -0.11 3.71 -23.94
C GLY A 32 -1.59 4.09 -23.91
N LYS A 33 -2.38 3.66 -22.90
CA LYS A 33 -3.70 4.23 -22.67
C LYS A 33 -3.60 5.46 -21.78
N ASP A 34 -4.39 6.48 -22.11
CA ASP A 34 -4.58 7.65 -21.25
C ASP A 34 -5.30 7.24 -19.95
N PRO A 35 -4.62 7.32 -18.79
CA PRO A 35 -5.22 6.95 -17.51
C PRO A 35 -6.41 7.80 -17.13
N GLU A 36 -6.42 9.09 -17.46
CA GLU A 36 -7.50 10.01 -17.06
C GLU A 36 -8.80 9.69 -17.79
N ARG A 37 -8.70 9.34 -19.08
CA ARG A 37 -9.85 8.89 -19.86
C ARG A 37 -10.42 7.56 -19.33
N ILE A 38 -9.57 6.67 -18.83
CA ILE A 38 -10.02 5.44 -18.18
C ILE A 38 -10.71 5.75 -16.85
N ASP A 39 -10.15 6.68 -16.06
CA ASP A 39 -10.78 7.14 -14.81
C ASP A 39 -12.19 7.64 -15.08
N GLN A 40 -12.36 8.57 -16.03
CA GLN A 40 -13.66 9.13 -16.39
C GLN A 40 -14.65 8.03 -16.76
N LYS A 41 -14.25 7.10 -17.63
CA LYS A 41 -15.08 5.95 -18.01
C LYS A 41 -15.52 5.12 -16.80
N LEU A 42 -14.61 4.81 -15.88
CA LEU A 42 -14.93 4.00 -14.69
C LEU A 42 -15.82 4.77 -13.70
N LEU A 43 -15.56 6.06 -13.50
CA LEU A 43 -16.33 6.93 -12.61
C LEU A 43 -17.77 7.09 -13.11
N GLU A 44 -17.97 7.30 -14.41
CA GLU A 44 -19.27 7.41 -15.06
C GLU A 44 -20.02 6.08 -15.04
N LYS A 45 -19.38 5.02 -15.56
CA LYS A 45 -19.97 3.68 -15.67
C LYS A 45 -20.50 3.16 -14.34
N TYR A 46 -19.74 3.37 -13.26
CA TYR A 46 -20.09 2.89 -11.93
C TYR A 46 -20.67 3.95 -11.01
N GLN A 47 -20.96 5.15 -11.52
CA GLN A 47 -21.63 6.22 -10.77
C GLN A 47 -20.96 6.50 -9.41
N ILE A 48 -19.64 6.66 -9.40
CA ILE A 48 -18.83 6.74 -8.17
C ILE A 48 -18.90 8.14 -7.52
N GLY A 49 -19.17 9.18 -8.32
CA GLY A 49 -19.21 10.59 -7.93
C GLY A 49 -20.39 11.01 -7.04
N LEU A 50 -20.83 10.14 -6.13
CA LEU A 50 -21.96 10.39 -5.25
C LEU A 50 -21.57 11.25 -4.04
N SER A 51 -22.50 12.10 -3.60
CA SER A 51 -22.40 12.79 -2.32
C SER A 51 -22.57 11.84 -1.13
N LYS A 52 -22.19 12.30 0.07
CA LYS A 52 -22.40 11.57 1.33
C LYS A 52 -23.88 11.16 1.52
N TYR A 53 -24.80 12.07 1.24
CA TYR A 53 -26.24 11.84 1.40
C TYR A 53 -26.78 10.82 0.39
N GLN A 54 -26.30 10.87 -0.87
CA GLN A 54 -26.66 9.86 -1.87
C GLN A 54 -26.18 8.46 -1.45
N ARG A 55 -24.94 8.33 -0.96
CA ARG A 55 -24.43 7.05 -0.43
C ARG A 55 -25.25 6.53 0.77
N TYR A 56 -25.62 7.43 1.69
CA TYR A 56 -26.48 7.06 2.83
C TYR A 56 -27.84 6.51 2.36
N ARG A 57 -28.49 7.19 1.40
CA ARG A 57 -29.76 6.72 0.83
C ARG A 57 -29.60 5.38 0.12
N ARG A 58 -28.54 5.19 -0.68
CA ARG A 58 -28.23 3.89 -1.31
C ARG A 58 -28.14 2.76 -0.29
N LYS A 59 -27.39 2.98 0.80
CA LYS A 59 -27.26 1.99 1.88
C LYS A 59 -28.62 1.62 2.48
N LYS A 60 -29.52 2.59 2.70
CA LYS A 60 -30.88 2.35 3.21
C LYS A 60 -31.73 1.54 2.22
N LEU A 61 -31.52 1.71 0.92
CA LEU A 61 -32.19 1.00 -0.16
C LEU A 61 -31.51 -0.33 -0.54
N GLY A 62 -30.50 -0.78 0.20
CA GLY A 62 -29.76 -2.02 -0.13
C GLY A 62 -28.83 -1.93 -1.34
N GLN A 63 -28.60 -0.72 -1.87
CA GLN A 63 -27.74 -0.47 -3.02
C GLN A 63 -26.28 -0.26 -2.61
N ALA A 64 -25.34 -0.75 -3.43
CA ALA A 64 -23.92 -0.56 -3.14
C ALA A 64 -23.44 0.85 -3.48
N SER A 65 -22.42 1.29 -2.76
CA SER A 65 -21.62 2.47 -3.07
C SER A 65 -20.22 2.04 -3.48
N LEU A 66 -19.70 2.65 -4.54
CA LEU A 66 -18.36 2.37 -5.03
C LEU A 66 -17.39 3.52 -4.71
N GLN A 67 -16.11 3.20 -4.72
CA GLN A 67 -14.99 4.11 -4.64
C GLN A 67 -13.95 3.69 -5.66
N TYR A 68 -13.28 4.70 -6.22
CA TYR A 68 -12.20 4.53 -7.18
C TYR A 68 -10.97 5.28 -6.67
N ILE A 69 -9.85 4.60 -6.61
CA ILE A 69 -8.54 5.22 -6.39
C ILE A 69 -7.53 4.66 -7.37
N ARG A 70 -6.54 5.47 -7.71
CA ARG A 70 -5.48 5.12 -8.64
C ARG A 70 -4.18 5.79 -8.22
N TYR A 71 -3.10 5.04 -8.27
CA TYR A 71 -1.73 5.52 -8.20
C TYR A 71 -1.01 5.09 -9.47
N GLN A 72 -0.48 6.05 -10.24
CA GLN A 72 0.09 5.81 -11.55
C GLN A 72 -0.88 4.99 -12.44
N ASN A 73 -0.47 3.81 -12.92
CA ASN A 73 -1.29 2.96 -13.78
C ASN A 73 -2.13 1.94 -12.99
N THR A 74 -1.89 1.75 -11.70
CA THR A 74 -2.61 0.76 -10.89
C THR A 74 -3.84 1.40 -10.25
N PHE A 75 -5.01 0.83 -10.52
CA PHE A 75 -6.29 1.30 -10.00
C PHE A 75 -6.97 0.24 -9.13
N LEU A 76 -7.83 0.74 -8.24
CA LEU A 76 -8.61 -0.07 -7.33
C LEU A 76 -10.05 0.43 -7.30
N LEU A 77 -10.96 -0.48 -7.66
CA LEU A 77 -12.39 -0.33 -7.40
C LEU A 77 -12.73 -1.02 -6.09
N LEU A 78 -13.47 -0.33 -5.24
CA LEU A 78 -13.92 -0.80 -3.94
C LEU A 78 -15.42 -0.60 -3.82
N SER A 79 -16.14 -1.59 -3.29
CA SER A 79 -17.59 -1.56 -3.18
C SER A 79 -18.05 -2.01 -1.80
N THR A 80 -19.10 -1.37 -1.28
CA THR A 80 -19.87 -1.90 -0.16
C THR A 80 -20.72 -3.08 -0.62
N LYS A 81 -21.24 -3.88 0.32
CA LYS A 81 -22.29 -4.84 -0.02
C LYS A 81 -23.54 -4.11 -0.51
N GLY A 82 -24.19 -4.64 -1.55
CA GLY A 82 -25.48 -4.16 -2.05
C GLY A 82 -25.66 -4.42 -3.55
N GLU A 83 -26.82 -4.06 -4.07
CA GLU A 83 -27.10 -4.15 -5.52
C GLU A 83 -26.34 -3.08 -6.29
N HIS A 84 -25.63 -3.49 -7.35
CA HIS A 84 -24.94 -2.60 -8.29
C HIS A 84 -24.47 -3.36 -9.53
N LEU A 85 -24.40 -2.68 -10.68
CA LEU A 85 -23.86 -3.20 -11.95
C LEU A 85 -22.43 -3.77 -11.82
N PHE A 86 -21.68 -3.29 -10.83
CA PHE A 86 -20.35 -3.78 -10.50
C PHE A 86 -20.33 -5.28 -10.21
N PHE A 87 -21.31 -5.78 -9.45
CA PHE A 87 -21.35 -7.19 -9.04
C PHE A 87 -21.75 -8.14 -10.17
N THR A 88 -22.37 -7.63 -11.24
CA THR A 88 -22.72 -8.42 -12.41
C THR A 88 -21.61 -8.39 -13.46
N GLU A 89 -21.05 -7.22 -13.76
CA GLU A 89 -20.06 -7.10 -14.82
C GLU A 89 -18.64 -7.52 -14.43
N GLU A 90 -18.23 -7.26 -13.18
CA GLU A 90 -16.89 -7.62 -12.70
C GLU A 90 -16.89 -8.91 -11.87
N GLN A 91 -17.97 -9.69 -11.92
CA GLN A 91 -18.22 -10.85 -11.07
C GLN A 91 -17.02 -11.81 -10.98
N SER A 92 -16.37 -12.09 -12.12
CA SER A 92 -15.25 -13.02 -12.19
C SER A 92 -13.95 -12.49 -11.56
N LYS A 93 -13.85 -11.19 -11.35
CA LYS A 93 -12.65 -10.52 -10.82
C LYS A 93 -12.83 -10.01 -9.40
N ILE A 94 -14.07 -9.92 -8.91
CA ILE A 94 -14.34 -9.41 -7.56
C ILE A 94 -13.74 -10.33 -6.52
N GLN A 95 -12.96 -9.73 -5.63
CA GLN A 95 -12.44 -10.37 -4.44
C GLN A 95 -13.03 -9.70 -3.19
N ASP A 96 -12.95 -10.41 -2.06
CA ASP A 96 -13.43 -9.93 -0.76
C ASP A 96 -12.23 -9.84 0.20
N ALA A 97 -11.87 -8.63 0.63
CA ALA A 97 -10.71 -8.34 1.49
C ALA A 97 -10.78 -9.01 2.87
N ARG A 98 -11.94 -9.56 3.26
CA ARG A 98 -12.10 -10.36 4.48
C ARG A 98 -11.60 -11.80 4.30
N ARG A 99 -11.59 -12.30 3.07
CA ARG A 99 -11.20 -13.67 2.72
C ARG A 99 -9.87 -13.70 1.95
N HIS A 100 -9.73 -12.80 0.98
CA HIS A 100 -8.61 -12.69 0.07
C HIS A 100 -7.93 -11.33 0.25
N PRO A 101 -6.75 -11.28 0.89
CA PRO A 101 -6.02 -10.03 1.09
C PRO A 101 -5.79 -9.26 -0.21
N LEU A 102 -6.03 -7.96 -0.21
CA LEU A 102 -5.64 -7.07 -1.28
C LEU A 102 -4.12 -6.90 -1.25
N ARG A 103 -3.43 -7.46 -2.24
CA ARG A 103 -1.97 -7.36 -2.35
C ARG A 103 -1.60 -6.32 -3.40
N VAL A 104 -0.86 -5.28 -2.99
CA VAL A 104 -0.48 -4.17 -3.88
C VAL A 104 0.72 -3.41 -3.30
N PHE A 105 1.66 -3.01 -4.14
CA PHE A 105 2.84 -2.21 -3.75
C PHE A 105 3.67 -2.78 -2.58
N GLY A 106 3.82 -4.10 -2.50
CA GLY A 106 4.53 -4.75 -1.41
C GLY A 106 3.72 -4.93 -0.11
N TYR A 107 2.48 -4.45 -0.08
CA TYR A 107 1.57 -4.57 1.05
C TYR A 107 0.52 -5.68 0.83
N SER A 108 -0.01 -6.16 1.94
CA SER A 108 -1.18 -7.02 2.03
C SER A 108 -2.20 -6.38 2.97
N LEU A 109 -3.36 -6.04 2.45
CA LEU A 109 -4.44 -5.37 3.16
C LEU A 109 -5.59 -6.36 3.39
N THR A 110 -6.02 -6.49 4.64
CA THR A 110 -7.12 -7.38 5.03
C THR A 110 -8.09 -6.69 5.97
N TYR A 111 -9.27 -7.27 6.15
CA TYR A 111 -10.20 -6.84 7.18
C TYR A 111 -10.54 -8.03 8.10
N ARG A 112 -10.11 -7.96 9.36
CA ARG A 112 -10.30 -9.00 10.39
C ARG A 112 -10.55 -8.36 11.74
N ASP A 113 -11.33 -9.01 12.59
CA ASP A 113 -11.64 -8.55 13.96
C ASP A 113 -12.13 -7.10 14.02
N ASN A 114 -12.97 -6.71 13.06
CA ASN A 114 -13.48 -5.34 12.86
C ASN A 114 -12.42 -4.26 12.54
N HIS A 115 -11.21 -4.67 12.15
CA HIS A 115 -10.11 -3.77 11.83
C HIS A 115 -9.54 -4.03 10.44
N ALA A 116 -9.26 -2.94 9.72
CA ALA A 116 -8.39 -3.00 8.56
C ALA A 116 -6.94 -3.22 9.03
N LEU A 117 -6.31 -4.30 8.56
CA LEU A 117 -4.93 -4.65 8.84
C LEU A 117 -4.09 -4.45 7.59
N VAL A 118 -2.96 -3.78 7.73
CA VAL A 118 -1.98 -3.55 6.66
C VAL A 118 -0.67 -4.21 7.10
N SER A 119 -0.22 -5.21 6.35
CA SER A 119 1.05 -5.89 6.55
C SER A 119 1.90 -5.78 5.28
N LEU A 120 3.17 -6.16 5.36
CA LEU A 120 3.92 -6.52 4.17
C LEU A 120 3.30 -7.79 3.59
N ASP A 121 3.26 -7.92 2.27
CA ASP A 121 2.91 -9.19 1.66
C ASP A 121 4.01 -10.23 1.93
N LYS A 122 3.69 -11.50 1.65
CA LYS A 122 4.54 -12.65 1.99
C LYS A 122 5.88 -12.63 1.25
N GLU A 123 5.87 -12.24 -0.02
CA GLU A 123 7.08 -12.21 -0.85
C GLU A 123 7.97 -11.04 -0.44
N THR A 124 7.37 -9.84 -0.31
CA THR A 124 8.07 -8.65 0.17
C THR A 124 8.72 -8.87 1.54
N TYR A 125 7.98 -9.44 2.50
CA TYR A 125 8.54 -9.75 3.82
C TYR A 125 9.73 -10.70 3.73
N ARG A 126 9.61 -11.79 2.97
CA ARG A 126 10.68 -12.79 2.82
C ARG A 126 11.92 -12.20 2.16
N ASN A 127 11.75 -11.39 1.13
CA ASN A 127 12.86 -10.77 0.41
C ASN A 127 13.60 -9.78 1.31
N LEU A 128 12.88 -8.95 2.08
CA LEU A 128 13.49 -8.05 3.06
C LEU A 128 14.20 -8.84 4.17
N GLU A 129 13.57 -9.88 4.71
CA GLU A 129 14.15 -10.73 5.75
C GLU A 129 15.44 -11.40 5.27
N ALA A 130 15.42 -12.03 4.10
CA ALA A 130 16.60 -12.67 3.52
C ALA A 130 17.74 -11.65 3.31
N TYR A 131 17.44 -10.52 2.67
CA TYR A 131 18.40 -9.46 2.40
C TYR A 131 19.05 -8.93 3.69
N PHE A 132 18.26 -8.49 4.66
CA PHE A 132 18.80 -7.88 5.87
C PHE A 132 19.57 -8.87 6.75
N LEU A 133 19.11 -10.12 6.81
CA LEU A 133 19.80 -11.17 7.57
C LEU A 133 21.14 -11.54 6.91
N GLU A 134 21.21 -11.55 5.58
CA GLU A 134 22.47 -11.74 4.85
C GLU A 134 23.42 -10.56 5.12
N GLN A 135 22.96 -9.32 4.94
CA GLN A 135 23.79 -8.13 5.09
C GLN A 135 24.18 -7.83 6.55
N ALA A 136 23.54 -8.45 7.55
CA ALA A 136 23.72 -8.18 8.98
C ALA A 136 25.19 -8.25 9.45
N LEU A 137 25.99 -9.14 8.84
CA LEU A 137 27.41 -9.35 9.15
C LEU A 137 28.37 -8.72 8.13
N HIS A 138 27.86 -8.32 6.97
CA HIS A 138 28.69 -7.84 5.84
C HIS A 138 28.71 -6.32 5.72
N ARG A 139 27.74 -5.61 6.32
CA ARG A 139 27.61 -4.15 6.24
C ARG A 139 27.88 -3.48 7.59
N LYS A 140 28.30 -2.22 7.50
CA LYS A 140 28.46 -1.34 8.67
C LYS A 140 27.12 -1.11 9.35
N ALA A 141 27.14 -0.93 10.67
CA ALA A 141 25.93 -0.70 11.46
C ALA A 141 25.13 0.51 10.96
N ASP A 142 25.81 1.63 10.66
CA ASP A 142 25.17 2.86 10.20
C ASP A 142 24.46 2.67 8.85
N THR A 143 25.05 1.89 7.94
CA THR A 143 24.43 1.55 6.66
C THR A 143 23.14 0.75 6.86
N LEU A 144 23.17 -0.28 7.70
CA LEU A 144 21.99 -1.09 8.01
C LEU A 144 20.88 -0.26 8.68
N ILE A 145 21.25 0.65 9.59
CA ILE A 145 20.32 1.57 10.24
C ILE A 145 19.67 2.51 9.22
N HIS A 146 20.47 3.06 8.31
CA HIS A 146 19.98 3.95 7.26
C HIS A 146 19.00 3.22 6.33
N GLU A 147 19.34 2.01 5.88
CA GLU A 147 18.47 1.19 5.02
C GLU A 147 17.15 0.84 5.71
N LEU A 148 17.18 0.39 6.98
CA LEU A 148 15.95 0.10 7.75
C LEU A 148 15.05 1.34 7.90
N ARG A 149 15.63 2.53 8.04
CA ARG A 149 14.89 3.79 8.18
C ARG A 149 14.29 4.30 6.87
N THR A 150 14.95 4.01 5.76
CA THR A 150 14.56 4.51 4.43
C THR A 150 13.65 3.55 3.66
N LEU A 151 13.38 2.35 4.21
CA LEU A 151 12.42 1.43 3.63
C LEU A 151 11.11 2.12 3.20
N PRO A 152 10.56 1.83 2.00
CA PRO A 152 9.39 2.52 1.45
C PRO A 152 8.05 2.03 2.07
N TYR A 153 8.10 1.54 3.31
CA TYR A 153 6.96 0.95 4.00
C TYR A 153 6.52 1.76 5.22
N GLU A 154 5.27 2.20 5.21
CA GLU A 154 4.66 2.89 6.34
C GLU A 154 4.43 1.90 7.49
N PRO A 155 4.88 2.20 8.72
CA PRO A 155 4.83 1.29 9.86
C PRO A 155 3.42 1.20 10.46
N TYR A 156 2.48 0.63 9.71
CA TYR A 156 1.25 0.10 10.29
C TYR A 156 1.58 -0.98 11.32
N THR A 157 0.73 -1.19 12.33
CA THR A 157 1.04 -2.11 13.44
C THR A 157 1.56 -3.49 12.98
N PRO A 158 0.95 -4.16 11.98
CA PRO A 158 1.51 -5.42 11.47
C PRO A 158 2.84 -5.25 10.72
N VAL A 159 2.99 -4.24 9.84
CA VAL A 159 4.26 -3.92 9.16
C VAL A 159 5.37 -3.68 10.18
N TYR A 160 5.12 -2.85 11.19
CA TYR A 160 6.08 -2.55 12.25
C TYR A 160 6.52 -3.84 12.98
N ARG A 161 5.58 -4.73 13.33
CA ARG A 161 5.91 -6.01 13.97
C ARG A 161 6.78 -6.89 13.08
N GLN A 162 6.51 -6.92 11.77
CA GLN A 162 7.31 -7.65 10.80
C GLN A 162 8.73 -7.07 10.70
N LEU A 163 8.87 -5.74 10.58
CA LEU A 163 10.19 -5.09 10.54
C LEU A 163 10.98 -5.27 11.84
N ILE A 164 10.32 -5.24 12.99
CA ILE A 164 10.94 -5.57 14.28
C ILE A 164 11.40 -7.02 14.33
N SER A 165 10.68 -7.95 13.73
CA SER A 165 11.10 -9.36 13.63
C SER A 165 12.41 -9.49 12.85
N ILE A 166 12.52 -8.80 11.71
CA ILE A 166 13.74 -8.75 10.90
C ILE A 166 14.89 -8.14 11.72
N TRP A 167 14.66 -6.97 12.34
CA TRP A 167 15.67 -6.31 13.19
C TRP A 167 16.16 -7.21 14.34
N LYS A 168 15.27 -7.98 14.98
CA LYS A 168 15.66 -8.95 16.01
C LYS A 168 16.58 -10.03 15.45
N GLY A 169 16.21 -10.64 14.32
CA GLY A 169 17.04 -11.66 13.67
C GLY A 169 18.41 -11.14 13.23
N MET A 170 18.48 -9.89 12.76
CA MET A 170 19.76 -9.23 12.46
C MET A 170 20.63 -9.12 13.72
N ASN A 171 20.05 -8.65 14.83
CA ASN A 171 20.77 -8.47 16.08
C ASN A 171 21.22 -9.79 16.70
N GLU A 172 20.41 -10.83 16.59
CA GLU A 172 20.80 -12.18 17.00
C GLU A 172 22.04 -12.66 16.25
N ARG A 173 22.06 -12.53 14.91
CA ARG A 173 23.25 -12.87 14.10
C ARG A 173 24.47 -12.02 14.47
N ARG A 174 24.27 -10.71 14.62
CA ARG A 174 25.35 -9.77 14.97
C ARG A 174 25.97 -10.10 16.31
N GLN A 175 25.16 -10.35 17.33
CA GLN A 175 25.62 -10.71 18.67
C GLN A 175 26.38 -12.04 18.66
N GLN A 176 25.89 -13.06 17.95
CA GLN A 176 26.57 -14.36 17.81
C GLN A 176 27.95 -14.23 17.14
N ALA A 177 28.11 -13.28 16.22
CA ALA A 177 29.37 -12.98 15.55
C ALA A 177 30.25 -11.95 16.30
N GLY A 178 29.86 -11.51 17.49
CA GLY A 178 30.62 -10.55 18.30
C GLY A 178 30.47 -9.08 17.90
N PHE A 179 29.54 -8.74 17.00
CA PHE A 179 29.22 -7.36 16.66
C PHE A 179 28.24 -6.73 17.66
N SER A 180 28.35 -5.42 17.85
CA SER A 180 27.37 -4.66 18.62
C SER A 180 25.98 -4.69 17.95
N PRO A 181 24.90 -4.84 18.73
CA PRO A 181 23.54 -4.82 18.21
C PRO A 181 23.17 -3.43 17.67
N LEU A 182 22.30 -3.41 16.68
CA LEU A 182 21.66 -2.20 16.16
C LEU A 182 20.62 -1.69 17.17
N PRO A 183 20.46 -0.37 17.35
CA PRO A 183 19.45 0.19 18.23
C PRO A 183 18.04 -0.07 17.70
N SER A 184 17.06 -0.19 18.59
CA SER A 184 15.64 -0.38 18.19
C SER A 184 15.07 0.81 17.41
N SER A 185 15.67 1.99 17.57
CA SER A 185 15.36 3.21 16.80
C SER A 185 15.79 3.13 15.32
N ALA A 186 16.40 2.04 14.88
CA ALA A 186 16.63 1.74 13.47
C ALA A 186 15.31 1.48 12.72
N VAL A 187 14.29 0.93 13.38
CA VAL A 187 12.98 0.70 12.78
C VAL A 187 12.07 1.89 13.06
N ARG A 188 11.51 2.50 12.00
CA ARG A 188 10.54 3.59 12.15
C ARG A 188 9.29 3.11 12.87
N ARG A 189 8.89 3.83 13.91
CA ARG A 189 7.68 3.52 14.69
C ARG A 189 6.43 4.25 14.21
N LEU A 190 6.59 5.46 13.70
CA LEU A 190 5.47 6.33 13.32
C LEU A 190 5.35 6.39 11.80
N ARG A 191 4.11 6.30 11.32
CA ARG A 191 3.78 6.50 9.91
C ARG A 191 3.71 7.98 9.58
N LYS A 192 4.02 8.33 8.34
CA LYS A 192 3.67 9.65 7.81
C LYS A 192 2.17 9.69 7.54
N ILE A 193 1.52 10.83 7.80
CA ILE A 193 0.13 11.06 7.43
C ILE A 193 0.13 11.67 6.04
N HIS A 194 -0.43 10.95 5.09
CA HIS A 194 -0.49 11.38 3.69
C HIS A 194 -1.73 12.24 3.46
N SER A 195 -1.63 13.22 2.56
CA SER A 195 -2.77 13.92 1.96
C SER A 195 -3.06 13.27 0.60
N PRO A 196 -3.90 12.22 0.53
CA PRO A 196 -3.93 11.35 -0.65
C PRO A 196 -4.36 12.10 -1.90
N PHE A 197 -5.20 13.12 -1.77
CA PHE A 197 -5.74 13.91 -2.89
C PHE A 197 -5.25 15.37 -2.91
N GLY A 198 -4.28 15.72 -2.06
CA GLY A 198 -3.64 17.04 -2.09
C GLY A 198 -2.71 17.19 -3.29
N LYS A 199 -2.21 18.41 -3.54
CA LYS A 199 -1.03 18.58 -4.40
C LYS A 199 0.18 17.94 -3.69
N PRO A 200 1.11 17.29 -4.42
CA PRO A 200 2.31 16.73 -3.81
C PRO A 200 3.05 17.82 -3.03
N SER A 201 3.49 17.48 -1.82
CA SER A 201 4.41 18.32 -1.06
C SER A 201 5.77 18.33 -1.76
N LEU A 202 6.51 19.44 -1.69
CA LEU A 202 7.85 19.59 -2.28
C LEU A 202 8.85 18.51 -1.80
N GLU A 203 8.57 17.83 -0.69
CA GLU A 203 9.36 16.71 -0.16
C GLU A 203 9.24 15.41 -0.98
N ASP A 204 8.09 15.20 -1.65
CA ASP A 204 7.83 13.99 -2.44
C ASP A 204 8.51 14.05 -3.84
N GLU A 205 8.78 15.26 -4.35
CA GLU A 205 9.49 15.45 -5.63
C GLU A 205 10.99 15.10 -5.53
N VAL A 206 11.57 15.16 -4.32
CA VAL A 206 13.00 14.87 -4.09
C VAL A 206 13.28 13.36 -4.05
N GLU A 207 12.32 12.54 -3.61
CA GLU A 207 12.43 11.07 -3.66
C GLU A 207 12.27 10.54 -5.09
N GLU A 208 11.48 11.21 -5.95
CA GLU A 208 11.23 10.78 -7.32
C GLU A 208 12.34 11.15 -8.31
N THR A 209 13.09 12.23 -8.06
CA THR A 209 14.31 12.57 -8.82
C THR A 209 15.46 11.63 -8.48
N SER A 210 15.64 11.29 -7.19
CA SER A 210 16.69 10.36 -6.74
C SER A 210 16.56 8.95 -7.34
N VAL A 211 15.32 8.46 -7.56
CA VAL A 211 15.06 7.14 -8.18
C VAL A 211 15.21 7.17 -9.71
N LYS A 212 15.08 8.34 -10.35
CA LYS A 212 15.32 8.48 -11.80
C LYS A 212 16.80 8.56 -12.12
N ASP A 213 17.57 9.29 -11.31
CA ASP A 213 19.01 9.44 -11.49
C ASP A 213 19.76 8.09 -11.29
N GLU A 214 19.34 7.25 -10.34
CA GLU A 214 19.92 5.89 -10.17
C GLU A 214 19.61 4.94 -11.34
N LYS A 215 18.53 5.19 -12.11
CA LYS A 215 18.18 4.35 -13.27
C LYS A 215 18.89 4.78 -14.55
N GLU A 216 19.20 6.06 -14.72
CA GLU A 216 19.99 6.53 -15.87
C GLU A 216 21.47 6.14 -15.77
N VAL A 217 22.04 6.13 -14.56
CA VAL A 217 23.43 5.70 -14.35
C VAL A 217 23.63 4.20 -14.63
N ASN A 218 22.62 3.37 -14.41
CA ASN A 218 22.68 1.92 -14.66
C ASN A 218 22.34 1.49 -16.10
N LEU A 219 22.03 2.43 -17.00
CA LEU A 219 21.80 2.14 -18.43
C LEU A 219 23.00 2.50 -19.32
N THR A 220 24.10 2.99 -18.74
CA THR A 220 25.30 3.46 -19.47
C THR A 220 26.57 2.70 -19.08
N LEU A 221 26.45 1.45 -18.65
CA LEU A 221 27.56 0.51 -18.43
C LEU A 221 27.27 -0.84 -19.07
#